data_AF-A0A969GRK4-F1
#
_entry.id   AF-A0A969GRK4-F1
#
_cell.length_a   1.000
_cell.length_b   1.000
_cell.length_c   1.000
_cell.angle_alpha   90.00
_cell.angle_beta   90.00
_cell.angle_gamma   90.00
#
_symmetry.space_group_name_H-M   'P 1'
#
loop_
_entity.id
_entity.type
_entity.pdbx_description
1 polymer ?
#
loop_
_entity_poly.entity_id
_entity_poly.type
_entity_poly.pdbx_seq_one_letter_code
_entity_poly.pdbx_strand_id
1 'polypeptide(L)' 'MEIQELKVLIKESMREVLREERLMLCKVLIPYVDEVEQAELEAEFDSPDDY' A
#
# COMPACT_ATOMS: atom_id res chain seq x y z
N MET A 1 10.30 31.06 6.61
CA MET A 1 9.82 29.79 7.19
C MET A 1 10.41 29.64 8.56
N GLU A 2 9.55 29.52 9.57
CA GLU A 2 10.00 29.15 10.90
C GLU A 2 10.45 27.69 10.93
N ILE A 3 11.36 27.35 11.84
CA ILE A 3 11.92 25.98 11.97
C ILE A 3 10.82 24.94 12.18
N GLN A 4 9.71 25.29 12.83
CA GLN A 4 8.60 24.37 13.04
C GLN A 4 7.82 24.09 11.75
N GLU A 5 7.59 25.09 10.92
CA GLU A 5 6.94 24.94 9.62
C GLU A 5 7.75 24.00 8.71
N LEU A 6 9.09 24.16 8.69
CA LEU A 6 9.98 23.27 7.94
C LEU A 6 9.89 21.82 8.43
N LYS A 7 9.83 21.59 9.74
CA LYS A 7 9.72 20.24 10.31
C LYS A 7 8.39 19.57 9.96
N VAL A 8 7.29 20.33 9.94
CA VAL A 8 5.98 19.82 9.54
C VAL A 8 6.02 19.42 8.06
N LEU A 9 6.52 20.32 7.21
CA LEU A 9 6.63 20.07 5.77
C LEU A 9 7.45 18.80 5.48
N ILE A 10 8.63 18.65 6.11
CA ILE A 10 9.46 17.44 5.95
C ILE A 10 8.70 16.17 6.36
N LYS A 11 7.98 16.21 7.49
CA LYS A 11 7.22 15.04 7.97
C LYS A 11 6.10 14.65 7.00
N GLU A 12 5.42 15.63 6.43
CA GLU A 12 4.33 15.40 5.49
C GLU A 12 4.86 14.83 4.18
N SER A 13 5.92 15.43 3.61
CA SER A 13 6.56 14.92 2.40
C SER A 13 7.11 13.50 2.58
N MET A 14 7.75 13.19 3.72
CA MET A 14 8.23 11.83 3.99
C MET A 14 7.07 10.84 4.14
N ARG A 15 5.96 11.24 4.75
CA ARG A 15 4.78 10.37 4.92
C ARG A 15 4.16 10.02 3.57
N GLU A 16 4.11 10.97 2.64
CA GLU A 16 3.62 10.76 1.29
C GLU A 16 4.48 9.74 0.54
N VAL A 17 5.80 9.98 0.49
CA VAL A 17 6.76 9.04 -0.13
C VAL A 17 6.64 7.64 0.48
N LEU A 18 6.61 7.52 1.81
CA LEU A 18 6.49 6.22 2.48
C LEU A 18 5.16 5.51 2.17
N ARG A 19 4.08 6.22 1.88
CA ARG A 19 2.81 5.60 1.48
C ARG A 19 2.91 5.03 0.06
N GLU A 20 3.50 5.77 -0.86
CA GLU A 20 3.69 5.35 -2.24
C GLU A 20 4.64 4.14 -2.33
N GLU A 21 5.81 4.26 -1.69
CA GLU A 21 6.83 3.19 -1.66
C GLU A 21 6.30 1.92 -0.99
N ARG A 22 5.45 2.04 0.05
CA ARG A 22 4.83 0.87 0.68
C ARG A 22 3.91 0.13 -0.28
N LEU A 23 3.08 0.83 -1.04
CA LEU A 23 2.19 0.19 -2.01
C LEU A 23 3.01 -0.51 -3.10
N MET A 24 4.06 0.16 -3.60
CA MET A 24 4.96 -0.43 -4.59
C MET A 24 5.65 -1.68 -4.06
N LEU A 25 6.17 -1.64 -2.83
CA LEU A 25 6.77 -2.80 -2.19
C LEU A 25 5.76 -3.95 -2.05
N CYS A 26 4.53 -3.68 -1.60
CA CYS A 26 3.49 -4.70 -1.52
C CYS A 26 3.24 -5.33 -2.90
N LYS A 27 3.11 -4.54 -3.96
CA LYS A 27 2.94 -5.05 -5.33
C LYS A 27 4.12 -5.90 -5.82
N VAL A 28 5.35 -5.53 -5.45
CA VAL A 28 6.55 -6.30 -5.79
C VAL A 28 6.61 -7.63 -5.02
N LEU A 29 6.14 -7.64 -3.78
CA LEU A 29 6.18 -8.83 -2.92
C LEU A 29 4.98 -9.76 -3.10
N ILE A 30 3.87 -9.27 -3.66
CA ILE A 30 2.70 -10.11 -3.94
C ILE A 30 3.10 -11.15 -5.00
N PRO A 31 3.02 -12.45 -4.68
CA PRO A 31 3.28 -13.49 -5.66
C PRO A 31 2.24 -13.40 -6.77
N TYR A 32 2.67 -13.70 -8.01
CA TYR A 32 1.72 -13.91 -9.09
C TYR A 32 0.92 -15.17 -8.77
N VAL A 33 -0.40 -14.99 -8.65
CA VAL A 33 -1.37 -16.08 -8.57
C VAL A 33 -2.14 -16.12 -9.89
N ASP A 34 -2.40 -17.32 -10.39
CA ASP A 34 -3.24 -17.47 -11.56
C ASP A 34 -4.73 -17.30 -11.21
N GLU A 35 -5.59 -17.29 -12.23
CA GLU A 35 -7.04 -17.07 -12.04
C GLU A 35 -7.70 -18.18 -11.19
N VAL A 36 -7.15 -19.39 -11.19
CA VAL A 36 -7.68 -20.52 -10.40
C VAL A 36 -7.32 -20.32 -8.94
N GLU A 37 -6.04 -20.04 -8.65
CA GLU A 37 -5.55 -19.75 -7.30
C GLU A 37 -6.25 -18.53 -6.69
N GLN A 38 -6.47 -17.48 -7.49
CA GLN A 38 -7.20 -16.28 -7.04
C GLN A 38 -8.66 -16.60 -6.69
N ALA A 39 -9.35 -17.42 -7.49
CA ALA A 39 -10.73 -17.82 -7.22
C ALA A 39 -10.86 -18.69 -5.96
N GLU A 40 -9.87 -19.55 -5.69
CA GLU A 40 -9.82 -20.34 -4.44
C GLU A 40 -9.65 -19.43 -3.21
N LEU A 41 -8.78 -18.42 -3.31
CA LEU A 41 -8.57 -17.44 -2.23
C LEU A 41 -9.83 -16.61 -1.95
N GLU A 42 -10.50 -16.11 -2.99
CA GLU A 42 -11.74 -15.33 -2.84
C GLU A 42 -12.89 -16.17 -2.25
N ALA A 43 -12.94 -17.47 -2.55
CA ALA A 43 -13.91 -18.37 -1.95
C ALA A 43 -13.65 -18.66 -0.46
N GLU A 44 -12.39 -18.59 0.00
CA GLU A 44 -12.00 -18.84 1.38
C GLU A 44 -12.03 -17.57 2.25
N PHE A 45 -11.67 -16.41 1.69
CA PHE A 45 -11.41 -15.18 2.45
C PHE A 45 -12.33 -13.99 2.09
N ASP A 46 -13.34 -14.21 1.24
CA ASP A 46 -14.21 -13.19 0.64
C ASP A 46 -13.47 -12.24 -0.32
N SER A 47 -14.22 -11.54 -1.18
CA SER A 47 -13.60 -10.62 -2.13
C SER A 47 -13.13 -9.34 -1.42
N PRO A 48 -11.95 -8.80 -1.77
CA PRO A 48 -11.56 -7.46 -1.34
C PRO A 48 -12.58 -6.36 -1.72
N ASP A 49 -13.40 -6.59 -2.74
CA ASP A 49 -14.46 -5.66 -3.16
C ASP A 49 -15.66 -5.63 -2.18
N ASP A 50 -15.75 -6.58 -1.24
CA ASP A 50 -16.82 -6.67 -0.26
C ASP A 50 -16.60 -5.77 0.99
N TYR A 51 -15.49 -5.01 1.05
CA TYR A 51 -15.08 -4.15 2.17
C TYR A 51 -14.78 -2.70 1.75
#